data_AF-A0A958FHU6-F1
#
_entry.id   AF-A0A958FHU6-F1
#
_cell.length_a   1.000
_cell.length_b   1.000
_cell.length_c   1.000
_cell.angle_alpha   90.00
_cell.angle_beta   90.00
_cell.angle_gamma   90.00
#
_symmetry.space_group_name_H-M   'P 1'
#
loop_
_entity.id
_entity.type
_entity.pdbx_description
1 polymer ?
#
loop_
_entity_poly.entity_id
_entity_poly.type
_entity_poly.pdbx_seq_one_letter_code
_entity_poly.pdbx_strand_id
1 'polypeptide(L)' 'REFAAALPRERLKSAIFRHPFVGYLTLSQTFDFIDKHVRHHRRQIRRILNAPGFPAS' A
#
# COMPACT_ATOMS: atom_id res chain seq x y z
N ARG A 1 12.34 -1.18 -4.44
CA ARG A 1 12.95 -1.55 -3.14
C ARG A 1 14.15 -0.66 -2.79
N GLU A 2 14.90 -0.16 -3.78
CA GLU A 2 16.07 0.72 -3.56
C GLU A 2 15.77 2.04 -2.83
N PHE A 3 14.62 2.67 -3.12
CA PHE A 3 14.33 3.99 -2.55
C PHE A 3 14.05 3.99 -1.04
N ALA A 4 13.51 2.88 -0.49
CA ALA A 4 13.25 2.77 0.94
C ALA A 4 14.52 2.49 1.76
N ALA A 5 15.49 1.80 1.16
CA ALA A 5 16.75 1.46 1.81
C ALA A 5 17.71 2.67 1.91
N ALA A 6 17.54 3.66 1.04
CA ALA A 6 18.34 4.88 1.02
C ALA A 6 17.84 5.97 1.98
N LEU A 7 16.73 5.75 2.69
CA LEU A 7 16.17 6.75 3.59
C LEU A 7 16.95 6.80 4.92
N PRO A 8 17.38 7.99 5.39
CA PRO A 8 18.03 8.15 6.68
C PRO A 8 17.17 7.55 7.80
N ARG A 9 17.77 6.82 8.74
CA ARG A 9 17.03 6.12 9.80
C ARG A 9 16.19 7.07 10.65
N GLU A 10 16.62 8.32 10.77
CA GLU A 10 15.94 9.40 11.49
C GLU A 10 14.59 9.74 10.84
N ARG A 11 14.47 9.55 9.52
CA ARG A 11 13.25 9.83 8.74
C ARG A 11 12.21 8.72 8.82
N LEU A 12 12.58 7.52 9.28
CA LEU A 12 11.66 6.37 9.40
C LEU A 12 10.53 6.64 10.41
N LYS A 13 10.80 7.45 11.44
CA LYS A 13 9.83 7.84 12.47
C LYS A 13 9.06 9.11 12.12
N SER A 14 9.45 9.82 11.05
CA SER A 14 8.77 11.05 10.66
C SER A 14 7.37 10.74 10.13
N ALA A 15 6.37 11.42 10.68
CA ALA A 15 4.98 11.33 10.27
C ALA A 15 4.73 12.20 9.03
N ILE A 16 5.22 11.75 7.88
CA ILE A 16 5.28 12.55 6.64
C ILE A 16 3.99 12.43 5.83
N PHE A 17 3.21 11.36 6.03
CA PHE A 17 2.05 11.06 5.18
C PHE A 17 0.73 11.28 5.92
N ARG A 18 -0.14 12.15 5.41
CA ARG A 18 -1.50 12.32 5.94
C ARG A 18 -2.45 11.34 5.25
N HIS A 19 -2.90 10.32 5.98
CA HIS A 19 -3.94 9.42 5.51
C HIS A 19 -5.33 10.00 5.82
N PRO A 20 -6.26 10.01 4.84
CA PRO A 20 -7.58 10.66 5.00
C PRO A 20 -8.44 10.08 6.13
N PHE A 21 -8.25 8.81 6.48
CA PHE A 21 -9.05 8.12 7.51
C PHE A 21 -8.35 7.88 8.85
N VAL A 22 -7.01 7.88 8.90
CA VAL A 22 -6.26 7.49 10.12
C VAL A 22 -5.27 8.57 10.58
N GLY A 23 -5.30 9.75 9.97
CA GLY A 23 -4.43 10.86 10.33
C GLY A 23 -3.00 10.66 9.81
N TYR A 24 -2.03 11.23 10.51
CA TYR A 24 -0.63 11.15 10.09
C TYR A 24 -0.03 9.77 10.34
N LEU A 25 0.63 9.25 9.32
CA LEU A 25 1.37 8.00 9.35
C LEU A 25 2.86 8.28 9.31
N THR A 26 3.59 7.60 10.18
CA THR A 26 5.05 7.45 10.05
C THR A 26 5.38 6.78 8.73
N LEU A 27 6.57 7.04 8.21
CA LEU A 27 7.05 6.40 6.98
C LEU A 27 6.98 4.87 7.04
N SER A 28 7.28 4.26 8.19
CA SER A 28 7.09 2.81 8.39
C SER A 28 5.64 2.37 8.22
N GLN A 29 4.70 3.07 8.86
CA GLN A 29 3.27 2.78 8.73
C GLN A 29 2.77 3.01 7.29
N THR A 30 3.31 4.01 6.59
CA THR A 30 3.01 4.25 5.17
C THR A 30 3.44 3.07 4.30
N PHE A 31 4.65 2.52 4.48
CA PHE A 31 5.08 1.36 3.72
C PHE A 31 4.23 0.12 4.01
N ASP A 32 3.92 -0.14 5.28
CA ASP A 32 3.02 -1.23 5.66
C ASP A 32 1.62 -1.06 5.06
N PHE A 33 1.11 0.17 5.04
CA PHE A 33 -0.16 0.51 4.42
C PHE A 33 -0.15 0.22 2.92
N ILE A 34 0.85 0.75 2.18
CA ILE A 34 0.95 0.57 0.72
C ILE A 34 1.05 -0.91 0.37
N ASP A 35 1.86 -1.67 1.09
CA ASP A 35 2.03 -3.11 0.86
C ASP A 35 0.73 -3.90 1.13
N LYS A 36 0.02 -3.60 2.24
CA LYS A 36 -1.31 -4.16 2.51
C LYS A 36 -2.33 -3.75 1.45
N HIS A 37 -2.33 -2.51 1.02
CA HIS A 37 -3.24 -1.93 0.04
C HIS A 37 -3.07 -2.58 -1.34
N VAL A 38 -1.84 -2.69 -1.84
CA VAL A 38 -1.54 -3.36 -3.12
C VAL A 38 -1.95 -4.84 -3.07
N ARG A 39 -1.65 -5.56 -1.98
CA ARG A 39 -2.09 -6.96 -1.82
C ARG A 39 -3.61 -7.10 -1.81
N HIS A 40 -4.31 -6.17 -1.16
CA HIS A 40 -5.77 -6.15 -1.13
C HIS A 40 -6.34 -5.99 -2.55
N HIS A 41 -5.86 -5.00 -3.30
CA HIS A 41 -6.31 -4.79 -4.68
C HIS A 41 -5.97 -5.96 -5.60
N ARG A 42 -4.80 -6.59 -5.47
CA ARG A 42 -4.48 -7.83 -6.20
C ARG A 42 -5.46 -8.97 -5.92
N ARG A 43 -6.02 -9.06 -4.70
CA ARG A 43 -7.08 -10.03 -4.41
C ARG A 43 -8.41 -9.63 -5.04
N GLN A 44 -8.78 -8.35 -4.99
CA GLN A 44 -10.00 -7.86 -5.63
C GLN A 44 -9.98 -8.08 -7.14
N ILE A 45 -8.88 -7.72 -7.81
CA ILE A 45 -8.71 -7.95 -9.25
C ILE A 45 -8.87 -9.44 -9.56
N ARG A 46 -8.16 -10.33 -8.85
CA ARG A 46 -8.30 -11.78 -9.04
C ARG A 46 -9.73 -12.27 -8.84
N ARG A 47 -10.46 -11.74 -7.85
CA ARG A 47 -11.87 -12.11 -7.64
C ARG A 47 -12.75 -11.67 -8.80
N ILE A 48 -12.56 -10.46 -9.30
CA ILE A 48 -13.32 -9.91 -10.42
C ILE A 48 -13.03 -10.71 -11.69
N LEU A 49 -11.76 -11.00 -11.99
CA LEU A 49 -11.36 -11.79 -13.16
C LEU A 49 -11.94 -13.22 -13.15
N ASN A 50 -12.16 -13.80 -11.98
CA ASN A 50 -12.73 -15.15 -11.83
C ASN A 50 -14.24 -15.12 -11.52
N ALA A 51 -14.88 -13.95 -11.55
CA ALA A 51 -16.30 -13.84 -11.26
C ALA A 51 -17.14 -14.40 -12.43
N PRO A 52 -18.24 -15.11 -12.15
CA PRO A 52 -19.18 -15.53 -13.19
C PRO A 52 -19.63 -14.32 -14.04
N GLY A 53 -19.54 -14.43 -15.36
CA GLY A 53 -19.90 -13.36 -16.29
C GLY A 53 -18.79 -12.33 -16.55
N PHE A 54 -17.60 -12.48 -15.98
CA PHE A 54 -16.46 -11.66 -16.40
C PHE A 54 -16.07 -12.02 -17.84
N PRO A 55 -15.96 -11.04 -18.77
CA PRO A 55 -15.67 -11.32 -20.16
C PRO A 55 -14.27 -11.94 -20.30
N ALA A 56 -14.21 -13.12 -20.94
CA ALA A 56 -12.93 -13.62 -21.44
C ALA A 56 -12.45 -12.65 -22.53
N SER A 57 -11.19 -12.25 -22.44
CA SER A 57 -10.51 -11.48 -23.49
C SER A 57 -9.96 -12.42 -24.56
#